data_AF-A0A510KCZ6-F1
#
_entry.id   AF-A0A510KCZ6-F1
#
_cell.length_a   1.000
_cell.length_b   1.000
_cell.length_c   1.000
_cell.angle_alpha   90.00
_cell.angle_beta   90.00
_cell.angle_gamma   90.00
#
_symmetry.space_group_name_H-M   'P 1'
#
loop_
_entity.id
_entity.type
_entity.pdbx_description
1 polymer ?
#
loop_
_entity_poly.entity_id
_entity_poly.type
_entity_poly.pdbx_seq_one_letter_code
_entity_poly.pdbx_strand_id
1 'polypeptide(L)'
;MKKDYDELETYNHNNDGYNEYGGQVRMTYDDLDRIVSSKVRGSMLWMVLGLLVTGITGYMVYTGLVSGNPIAYGILKMYWLFAILEIAVVFGFTALVYKANSSTLRLMFLAYSFLNGLTFSVLGMVYDPEIIVSAFLGTFVLFVVLAVYGYLTRENLTKFTPILVAGLIAIILVSIINIFLQNSGVDLFISIIGVIIFTIFIAVDVNRIRNNIVAYAAQEDSEILNKIEIVGALNLYLDFVNLFIYILRLLGRRK
;
A
#
# COMPACT_ATOMS: atom_id res chain seq x y z
N MET A 1 -33.03 -29.96 13.00
CA MET A 1 -31.72 -29.30 12.81
C MET A 1 -31.22 -29.60 11.40
N LYS A 2 -31.56 -28.73 10.45
CA LYS A 2 -30.96 -28.56 9.12
C LYS A 2 -31.86 -27.55 8.41
N LYS A 3 -31.40 -26.31 8.32
CA LYS A 3 -31.99 -25.25 7.52
C LYS A 3 -30.85 -24.59 6.73
N ASP A 4 -31.18 -24.28 5.49
CA ASP A 4 -30.60 -23.23 4.64
C ASP A 4 -29.24 -23.49 3.98
N TYR A 5 -29.25 -24.32 2.93
CA TYR A 5 -28.20 -24.31 1.90
C TYR A 5 -28.70 -24.46 0.44
N ASP A 6 -29.98 -24.23 0.14
CA ASP A 6 -30.53 -24.45 -1.22
C ASP A 6 -31.32 -23.27 -1.78
N GLU A 7 -30.78 -22.05 -1.74
CA GLU A 7 -31.33 -20.92 -2.52
C GLU A 7 -30.20 -20.08 -3.15
N LEU A 8 -29.54 -20.61 -4.17
CA LEU A 8 -28.88 -19.79 -5.20
C LEU A 8 -29.04 -20.35 -6.63
N GLU A 9 -29.85 -21.40 -6.82
CA GLU A 9 -30.18 -21.93 -8.15
C GLU A 9 -31.53 -21.43 -8.64
N THR A 10 -31.57 -20.23 -9.21
CA THR A 10 -32.43 -19.91 -10.37
C THR A 10 -31.91 -18.64 -11.05
N TYR A 11 -30.77 -18.72 -11.75
CA TYR A 11 -30.43 -17.74 -12.78
C TYR A 11 -31.21 -18.12 -14.04
N ASN A 12 -32.37 -17.50 -14.18
CA ASN A 12 -33.27 -17.70 -15.29
C ASN A 12 -32.65 -17.11 -16.56
N HIS A 13 -32.33 -17.99 -17.51
CA HIS A 13 -31.98 -17.64 -18.88
C HIS A 13 -33.29 -17.26 -19.56
N ASN A 14 -33.49 -15.98 -19.90
CA ASN A 14 -34.28 -15.50 -21.04
C ASN A 14 -34.37 -13.97 -21.01
N ASN A 15 -33.82 -13.37 -22.05
CA ASN A 15 -34.03 -11.97 -22.40
C ASN A 15 -35.34 -11.91 -23.20
N ASP A 16 -36.31 -11.09 -22.79
CA ASP A 16 -37.30 -10.42 -23.66
C ASP A 16 -38.29 -9.59 -22.82
N GLY A 17 -38.41 -8.30 -23.14
CA GLY A 17 -39.65 -7.54 -22.98
C GLY A 17 -39.84 -6.68 -21.70
N TYR A 18 -39.68 -5.37 -21.90
CA TYR A 18 -40.35 -4.22 -21.24
C TYR A 18 -40.64 -4.25 -19.73
N ASN A 19 -40.07 -3.29 -18.99
CA ASN A 19 -40.85 -2.24 -18.30
C ASN A 19 -39.92 -1.25 -17.59
N GLU A 20 -40.00 0.00 -18.03
CA GLU A 20 -39.36 1.16 -17.42
C GLU A 20 -40.34 1.80 -16.43
N TYR A 21 -40.16 1.55 -15.14
CA TYR A 21 -40.76 2.33 -14.05
C TYR A 21 -39.76 2.44 -12.88
N GLY A 22 -39.22 3.64 -12.69
CA GLY A 22 -38.25 3.99 -11.66
C GLY A 22 -36.83 4.09 -12.22
N GLY A 23 -36.45 5.31 -12.64
CA GLY A 23 -35.13 5.63 -13.23
C GLY A 23 -33.97 5.44 -12.27
N GLN A 24 -33.66 4.18 -11.95
CA GLN A 24 -32.40 3.73 -11.39
C GLN A 24 -31.70 3.01 -12.53
N VAL A 25 -30.66 3.63 -13.10
CA VAL A 25 -29.78 2.94 -14.05
C VAL A 25 -29.20 1.74 -13.31
N ARG A 26 -29.70 0.54 -13.62
CA ARG A 26 -29.13 -0.69 -13.06
C ARG A 26 -27.77 -0.90 -13.71
N MET A 27 -26.70 -0.70 -12.94
CA MET A 27 -25.33 -0.97 -13.38
C MET A 27 -25.23 -2.43 -13.87
N THR A 28 -24.80 -2.62 -15.12
CA THR A 28 -24.56 -3.96 -15.67
C THR A 28 -23.33 -4.58 -15.00
N TYR A 29 -23.23 -5.90 -14.95
CA TYR A 29 -22.02 -6.60 -14.49
C TYR A 29 -20.76 -6.13 -15.25
N ASP A 30 -20.87 -5.92 -16.56
CA ASP A 30 -19.76 -5.44 -17.40
C ASP A 30 -19.35 -4.00 -17.04
N ASP A 31 -20.30 -3.13 -16.69
CA ASP A 31 -20.03 -1.76 -16.26
C ASP A 31 -19.32 -1.74 -14.91
N LEU A 32 -19.77 -2.59 -13.98
CA LEU A 32 -19.15 -2.76 -12.67
C LEU A 32 -17.71 -3.26 -12.80
N ASP A 33 -17.47 -4.29 -13.60
CA ASP A 33 -16.13 -4.86 -13.79
C ASP A 33 -15.15 -3.84 -14.43
N ARG A 34 -15.64 -3.02 -15.37
CA ARG A 34 -14.87 -1.91 -15.95
C ARG A 34 -14.49 -0.86 -14.91
N ILE A 35 -15.42 -0.48 -14.02
CA ILE A 35 -15.14 0.49 -12.95
C ILE A 35 -14.13 -0.09 -11.96
N VAL A 36 -14.34 -1.33 -11.53
CA VAL A 36 -13.45 -2.04 -10.59
C VAL A 36 -12.04 -2.16 -11.14
N SER A 37 -11.88 -2.69 -12.35
CA SER A 37 -10.57 -2.86 -12.99
C SER A 37 -9.86 -1.52 -13.21
N SER A 38 -10.58 -0.50 -13.68
CA SER A 38 -10.05 0.86 -13.87
C SER A 38 -9.54 1.47 -12.56
N LYS A 39 -10.33 1.40 -11.49
CA LYS A 39 -9.98 1.98 -10.19
C LYS A 39 -8.89 1.21 -9.45
N VAL A 40 -8.89 -0.12 -9.50
CA VAL A 40 -7.80 -0.93 -8.94
C VAL A 40 -6.48 -0.64 -9.68
N ARG A 41 -6.50 -0.59 -11.01
CA ARG A 41 -5.34 -0.18 -11.81
C ARG A 41 -4.90 1.24 -11.47
N GLY A 42 -5.85 2.16 -11.27
CA GLY A 42 -5.58 3.52 -10.82
C GLY A 42 -4.78 3.56 -9.52
N SER A 43 -5.20 2.80 -8.50
CA SER A 43 -4.45 2.67 -7.24
C SER A 43 -3.03 2.16 -7.45
N MET A 44 -2.85 1.14 -8.30
CA MET A 44 -1.52 0.61 -8.61
C MET A 44 -0.63 1.64 -9.31
N LEU A 45 -1.17 2.41 -10.26
CA LEU A 45 -0.42 3.45 -10.98
C LEU A 45 -0.02 4.59 -10.05
N TRP A 46 -0.92 5.03 -9.16
CA TRP A 46 -0.58 6.02 -8.14
C TRP A 46 0.51 5.51 -7.20
N MET A 47 0.41 4.27 -6.73
CA MET A 47 1.46 3.65 -5.92
C MET A 47 2.81 3.67 -6.65
N VAL A 48 2.86 3.23 -7.91
CA VAL A 48 4.09 3.24 -8.72
C VAL A 48 4.64 4.66 -8.87
N LEU A 49 3.78 5.65 -9.12
CA LEU A 49 4.19 7.05 -9.17
C LEU A 49 4.81 7.51 -7.85
N GLY A 50 4.22 7.13 -6.72
CA GLY A 50 4.77 7.40 -5.39
C GLY A 50 6.17 6.78 -5.24
N LEU A 51 6.33 5.50 -5.55
CA LEU A 51 7.63 4.81 -5.49
C LEU A 51 8.69 5.45 -6.38
N LEU A 52 8.31 5.92 -7.59
CA LEU A 52 9.21 6.66 -8.47
C LEU A 52 9.66 7.97 -7.85
N VAL A 53 8.73 8.74 -7.26
CA VAL A 53 9.05 9.98 -6.54
C VAL A 53 10.01 9.69 -5.39
N THR A 54 9.73 8.68 -4.56
CA THR A 54 10.57 8.25 -3.46
C THR A 54 11.98 7.88 -3.92
N GLY A 55 12.09 7.05 -4.96
CA GLY A 55 13.36 6.60 -5.52
C GLY A 55 14.18 7.75 -6.12
N ILE A 56 13.55 8.62 -6.92
CA ILE A 56 14.22 9.78 -7.52
C ILE A 56 14.72 10.74 -6.44
N THR A 57 13.86 11.08 -5.47
CA THR A 57 14.24 11.98 -4.38
C THR A 57 15.36 11.38 -3.52
N GLY A 58 15.28 10.10 -3.17
CA GLY A 58 16.33 9.42 -2.42
C GLY A 58 17.66 9.37 -3.18
N TYR A 59 17.63 9.09 -4.48
CA TYR A 59 18.82 9.07 -5.33
C TYR A 59 19.45 10.47 -5.49
N MET A 60 18.64 11.51 -5.67
CA MET A 60 19.13 12.91 -5.73
C MET A 60 19.83 13.33 -4.43
N VAL A 61 19.25 13.00 -3.28
CA VAL A 61 19.89 13.32 -1.99
C VAL A 61 21.17 12.50 -1.81
N TYR A 62 21.14 11.20 -2.11
CA TYR A 62 22.32 10.32 -2.04
C TYR A 62 23.49 10.82 -2.92
N THR A 63 23.24 11.13 -4.19
CA THR A 63 24.28 11.65 -5.10
C THR A 63 24.78 13.03 -4.66
N GLY A 64 23.91 13.87 -4.10
CA GLY A 64 24.30 15.11 -3.46
C GLY A 64 25.26 14.89 -2.29
N LEU A 65 25.02 13.88 -1.45
CA LEU A 65 25.89 13.53 -0.32
C LEU A 65 27.28 13.08 -0.78
N VAL A 66 27.33 12.18 -1.77
CA VAL A 66 28.61 11.69 -2.33
C VAL A 66 29.41 12.83 -2.96
N SER A 67 28.73 13.80 -3.56
CA SER A 67 29.36 14.96 -4.20
C SER A 67 29.77 16.08 -3.22
N GLY A 68 29.53 15.91 -1.93
CA GLY A 68 29.85 16.92 -0.92
C GLY A 68 28.85 18.09 -0.84
N ASN A 69 27.63 17.95 -1.37
CA ASN A 69 26.65 19.04 -1.43
C ASN A 69 26.13 19.42 -0.02
N PRO A 70 26.29 20.68 0.43
CA PRO A 70 25.85 21.12 1.75
C PRO A 70 24.35 20.93 2.03
N ILE A 71 23.50 21.04 1.00
CA ILE A 71 22.05 20.87 1.12
C ILE A 71 21.73 19.41 1.48
N ALA A 72 22.39 18.46 0.83
CA ALA A 72 22.17 17.05 1.06
C ALA A 72 22.58 16.63 2.48
N TYR A 73 23.70 17.17 2.99
CA TYR A 73 24.08 17.00 4.40
C TYR A 73 23.08 17.65 5.36
N GLY A 74 22.53 18.82 5.01
CA GLY A 74 21.47 19.46 5.76
C GLY A 74 20.24 18.56 5.91
N ILE A 75 19.82 17.92 4.82
CA ILE A 75 18.71 16.97 4.80
C ILE A 75 18.97 15.79 5.76
N LEU A 76 20.17 15.19 5.73
CA LEU A 76 20.53 14.11 6.66
C LEU A 76 20.52 14.55 8.12
N LYS A 77 21.03 15.75 8.41
CA LYS A 77 21.04 16.29 9.77
C LYS A 77 19.61 16.45 10.32
N MET A 78 18.65 16.70 9.43
CA MET A 78 17.24 16.85 9.75
C MET A 78 16.44 15.53 9.61
N TYR A 79 17.11 14.38 9.49
CA TYR A 79 16.46 13.07 9.31
C TYR A 79 15.31 12.81 10.29
N TRP A 80 15.53 13.03 11.59
CA TRP A 80 14.50 12.81 12.62
C TRP A 80 13.28 13.71 12.46
N LEU A 81 13.47 14.94 11.98
CA LEU A 81 12.36 15.84 11.69
C LEU A 81 11.48 15.26 10.56
N PHE A 82 12.12 14.77 9.49
CA PHE A 82 11.40 14.16 8.38
C PHE A 82 10.71 12.84 8.78
N ALA A 83 11.37 11.99 9.57
CA ALA A 83 10.77 10.76 10.10
C ALA A 83 9.52 11.04 10.97
N ILE A 84 9.55 12.07 11.83
CA ILE A 84 8.37 12.48 12.60
C ILE A 84 7.28 13.05 11.68
N LEU A 85 7.67 13.84 10.68
CA LEU A 85 6.74 14.42 9.72
C LEU A 85 6.03 13.34 8.88
N GLU A 86 6.70 12.24 8.53
CA GLU A 86 6.06 11.10 7.83
C GLU A 86 4.91 10.52 8.62
N ILE A 87 5.15 10.27 9.91
CA ILE A 87 4.13 9.76 10.83
C ILE A 87 2.96 10.76 10.89
N ALA A 88 3.26 12.05 11.05
CA ALA A 88 2.25 13.10 11.07
C ALA A 88 1.42 13.16 9.78
N VAL A 89 2.05 12.97 8.61
CA VAL A 89 1.37 12.97 7.31
C VAL A 89 0.44 11.77 7.18
N VAL A 90 0.82 10.58 7.64
CA VAL A 90 -0.06 9.38 7.59
C VAL A 90 -1.28 9.55 8.50
N PHE A 91 -1.09 10.07 9.72
CA PHE A 91 -2.21 10.38 10.61
C PHE A 91 -3.10 11.50 10.04
N GLY A 92 -2.49 12.54 9.48
CA GLY A 92 -3.19 13.63 8.81
C GLY A 92 -4.00 13.14 7.61
N PHE A 93 -3.43 12.26 6.78
CA PHE A 93 -4.10 11.65 5.64
C PHE A 93 -5.35 10.91 6.12
N THR A 94 -5.20 10.03 7.12
CA THR A 94 -6.31 9.26 7.72
C THR A 94 -7.42 10.18 8.25
N ALA A 95 -7.06 11.25 8.97
CA ALA A 95 -8.03 12.22 9.49
C ALA A 95 -8.76 13.02 8.40
N LEU A 96 -8.10 13.24 7.26
CA LEU A 96 -8.63 14.02 6.15
C LEU A 96 -9.38 13.19 5.10
N VAL A 97 -9.29 11.86 5.09
CA VAL A 97 -10.02 11.01 4.11
C VAL A 97 -11.52 11.37 4.02
N TYR A 98 -12.16 11.61 5.18
CA TYR A 98 -13.59 11.91 5.24
C TYR A 98 -13.94 13.39 4.99
N LYS A 99 -12.96 14.30 5.03
CA LYS A 99 -13.19 15.76 4.95
C LYS A 99 -12.65 16.41 3.68
N ALA A 100 -11.49 15.95 3.21
CA ALA A 100 -10.81 16.48 2.04
C ALA A 100 -11.37 15.86 0.75
N ASN A 101 -11.09 16.49 -0.39
CA ASN A 101 -11.34 15.91 -1.70
C ASN A 101 -10.17 15.01 -2.16
N SER A 102 -10.40 14.22 -3.20
CA SER A 102 -9.46 13.25 -3.75
C SER A 102 -8.18 13.91 -4.29
N SER A 103 -8.28 15.10 -4.84
CA SER A 103 -7.13 15.89 -5.31
C SER A 103 -6.20 16.30 -4.15
N THR A 104 -6.74 16.74 -3.02
CA THR A 104 -5.96 17.03 -1.81
C THR A 104 -5.26 15.79 -1.29
N LEU A 105 -5.96 14.64 -1.25
CA LEU A 105 -5.34 13.37 -0.84
C LEU A 105 -4.22 12.95 -1.79
N ARG A 106 -4.38 13.13 -3.11
CA ARG A 106 -3.32 12.88 -4.10
C ARG A 106 -2.08 13.74 -3.84
N LEU A 107 -2.26 15.03 -3.54
CA LEU A 107 -1.16 15.92 -3.22
C LEU A 107 -0.47 15.51 -1.92
N MET A 108 -1.24 15.14 -0.88
CA MET A 108 -0.68 14.62 0.37
C MET A 108 0.12 13.33 0.15
N PHE A 109 -0.38 12.42 -0.69
CA PHE A 109 0.31 11.18 -1.04
C PHE A 109 1.64 11.44 -1.78
N LEU A 110 1.67 12.41 -2.71
CA LEU A 110 2.91 12.81 -3.38
C LEU A 110 3.90 13.48 -2.41
N ALA A 111 3.42 14.35 -1.53
CA ALA A 111 4.23 14.97 -0.48
C ALA A 111 4.81 13.91 0.48
N TYR A 112 4.01 12.92 0.85
CA TYR A 112 4.45 11.78 1.64
C TYR A 112 5.53 10.98 0.91
N SER A 113 5.33 10.66 -0.36
CA SER A 113 6.29 9.90 -1.18
C SER A 113 7.64 10.65 -1.31
N PHE A 114 7.57 11.97 -1.53
CA PHE A 114 8.76 12.84 -1.58
C PHE A 114 9.50 12.85 -0.24
N LEU A 115 8.78 13.06 0.86
CA LEU A 115 9.34 13.05 2.21
C LEU A 115 10.02 11.71 2.53
N ASN A 116 9.39 10.61 2.11
CA ASN A 116 9.95 9.28 2.25
C ASN A 116 11.21 9.07 1.40
N GLY A 117 11.28 9.71 0.23
CA GLY A 117 12.53 9.75 -0.54
C GLY A 117 13.67 10.45 0.20
N LEU A 118 13.38 11.55 0.92
CA LEU A 118 14.38 12.26 1.71
C LEU A 118 14.95 11.37 2.81
N THR A 119 14.11 10.64 3.53
CA THR A 119 14.56 9.71 4.60
C THR A 119 15.24 8.46 4.01
N PHE A 120 14.78 7.97 2.86
CA PHE A 120 15.34 6.79 2.19
C PHE A 120 16.75 7.00 1.63
N SER A 121 17.18 8.25 1.47
CA SER A 121 18.56 8.57 1.09
C SER A 121 19.61 7.92 2.00
N VAL A 122 19.28 7.69 3.28
CA VAL A 122 20.15 6.99 4.24
C VAL A 122 20.43 5.55 3.82
N LEU A 123 19.50 4.88 3.14
CA LEU A 123 19.69 3.51 2.67
C LEU A 123 20.89 3.41 1.72
N GLY A 124 21.10 4.40 0.86
CA GLY A 124 22.26 4.46 -0.05
C GLY A 124 23.61 4.63 0.66
N MET A 125 23.62 5.07 1.92
CA MET A 125 24.84 5.15 2.73
C MET A 125 25.12 3.86 3.51
N VAL A 126 24.08 3.06 3.79
CA VAL A 126 24.17 1.87 4.65
C VAL A 126 24.30 0.59 3.82
N TYR A 127 23.67 0.53 2.65
CA TYR A 127 23.64 -0.65 1.79
C TYR A 127 24.27 -0.36 0.44
N ASP A 128 24.93 -1.37 -0.12
CA ASP A 128 25.44 -1.26 -1.48
C ASP A 128 24.29 -1.13 -2.49
N PRO A 129 24.49 -0.36 -3.59
CA PRO A 129 23.47 -0.20 -4.63
C PRO A 129 22.95 -1.53 -5.18
N GLU A 130 23.81 -2.55 -5.33
CA GLU A 130 23.43 -3.88 -5.81
C GLU A 130 22.42 -4.59 -4.87
N ILE A 131 22.59 -4.42 -3.55
CA ILE A 131 21.69 -5.01 -2.56
C ILE A 131 20.34 -4.28 -2.58
N ILE A 132 20.37 -2.95 -2.70
CA ILE A 132 19.16 -2.11 -2.82
C ILE A 132 18.35 -2.53 -4.05
N VAL A 133 18.99 -2.64 -5.22
CA VAL A 133 18.32 -3.06 -6.45
C VAL A 133 17.77 -4.48 -6.34
N SER A 134 18.54 -5.41 -5.77
CA SER A 134 18.10 -6.80 -5.56
C SER A 134 16.88 -6.89 -4.65
N ALA A 135 16.88 -6.13 -3.55
CA ALA A 135 15.74 -6.06 -2.63
C ALA A 135 14.50 -5.46 -3.30
N PHE A 136 14.67 -4.41 -4.10
CA PHE A 136 13.58 -3.78 -4.83
C PHE A 136 12.95 -4.73 -5.86
N LEU A 137 13.77 -5.41 -6.67
CA LEU A 137 13.29 -6.38 -7.65
C LEU A 137 12.58 -7.58 -6.98
N GLY A 138 13.13 -8.09 -5.88
CA GLY A 138 12.48 -9.15 -5.12
C GLY A 138 11.12 -8.71 -4.55
N THR A 139 11.05 -7.49 -4.01
CA THR A 139 9.81 -6.89 -3.53
C THR A 139 8.79 -6.72 -4.65
N PHE A 140 9.22 -6.24 -5.81
CA PHE A 140 8.37 -6.05 -6.99
C PHE A 140 7.74 -7.36 -7.46
N VAL A 141 8.54 -8.43 -7.58
CA VAL A 141 8.03 -9.75 -7.97
C VAL A 141 6.99 -10.26 -6.97
N LEU A 142 7.29 -10.20 -5.66
CA LEU A 142 6.35 -10.62 -4.62
C LEU A 142 5.07 -9.80 -4.66
N PHE A 143 5.20 -8.47 -4.77
CA PHE A 143 4.07 -7.57 -4.85
C PHE A 143 3.16 -7.90 -6.03
N VAL A 144 3.71 -8.12 -7.23
CA VAL A 144 2.92 -8.46 -8.42
C VAL A 144 2.15 -9.77 -8.22
N VAL A 145 2.81 -10.82 -7.72
CA VAL A 145 2.16 -12.13 -7.47
C VAL A 145 1.02 -11.99 -6.47
N LEU A 146 1.26 -11.30 -5.36
CA LEU A 146 0.29 -11.14 -4.28
C LEU A 146 -0.85 -10.18 -4.66
N ALA A 147 -0.57 -9.15 -5.46
CA ALA A 147 -1.58 -8.25 -5.99
C ALA A 147 -2.52 -8.96 -6.96
N VAL A 148 -1.98 -9.79 -7.86
CA VAL A 148 -2.80 -10.64 -8.75
C VAL A 148 -3.67 -11.59 -7.92
N TYR A 149 -3.10 -12.24 -6.91
CA TYR A 149 -3.85 -13.11 -6.01
C TYR A 149 -4.97 -12.36 -5.27
N GLY A 150 -4.66 -11.21 -4.66
CA GLY A 150 -5.63 -10.39 -3.92
C GLY A 150 -6.76 -9.83 -4.81
N TYR A 151 -6.47 -9.56 -6.08
CA TYR A 151 -7.46 -9.10 -7.06
C TYR A 151 -8.40 -10.22 -7.54
N LEU A 152 -7.85 -11.41 -7.80
CA LEU A 152 -8.60 -12.53 -8.38
C LEU A 152 -9.35 -13.36 -7.33
N THR A 153 -8.91 -13.35 -6.07
CA THR A 153 -9.54 -14.17 -5.04
C THR A 153 -10.98 -13.74 -4.75
N ARG A 154 -11.84 -14.74 -4.57
CA ARG A 154 -13.25 -14.56 -4.18
C ARG A 154 -13.43 -14.54 -2.66
N GLU A 155 -12.42 -14.97 -1.92
CA GLU A 155 -12.46 -14.88 -0.47
C GLU A 155 -12.37 -13.43 -0.01
N ASN A 156 -13.13 -13.10 1.03
CA ASN A 156 -12.95 -11.83 1.72
C ASN A 156 -11.71 -11.90 2.60
N LEU A 157 -10.58 -11.41 2.09
CA LEU A 157 -9.31 -11.41 2.83
C LEU A 157 -9.28 -10.36 3.95
N THR A 158 -10.20 -9.37 3.94
CA THR A 158 -10.24 -8.33 4.98
C THR A 158 -10.48 -8.91 6.38
N LYS A 159 -10.99 -10.15 6.48
CA LYS A 159 -11.07 -10.92 7.74
C LYS A 159 -9.73 -11.08 8.46
N PHE A 160 -8.61 -11.04 7.74
CA PHE A 160 -7.26 -11.13 8.32
C PHE A 160 -6.75 -9.78 8.85
N THR A 161 -7.42 -8.67 8.55
CA THR A 161 -6.97 -7.32 8.98
C THR A 161 -6.72 -7.22 10.49
N PRO A 162 -7.60 -7.69 11.39
CA PRO A 162 -7.38 -7.53 12.83
C PRO A 162 -6.11 -8.23 13.33
N ILE A 163 -5.84 -9.46 12.86
CA ILE A 163 -4.65 -10.22 13.25
C ILE A 163 -3.38 -9.62 12.64
N LEU A 164 -3.44 -9.10 11.41
CA LEU A 164 -2.30 -8.44 10.77
C LEU A 164 -1.96 -7.12 11.45
N VAL A 165 -2.97 -6.32 11.83
CA VAL A 165 -2.76 -5.08 12.59
C VAL A 165 -2.20 -5.37 13.98
N ALA A 166 -2.69 -6.41 14.67
CA ALA A 166 -2.13 -6.84 15.95
C ALA A 166 -0.66 -7.29 15.81
N GLY A 167 -0.35 -8.06 14.76
CA GLY A 167 1.02 -8.47 14.42
C GLY A 167 1.92 -7.29 14.09
N LEU A 168 1.42 -6.31 13.32
CA LEU A 168 2.13 -5.08 12.99
C LEU A 168 2.49 -4.28 14.25
N ILE A 169 1.52 -4.12 15.16
CA ILE A 169 1.76 -3.44 16.45
C ILE A 169 2.81 -4.22 17.26
N ALA A 170 2.72 -5.55 17.31
CA ALA A 170 3.69 -6.38 18.03
C ALA A 170 5.11 -6.21 17.47
N ILE A 171 5.31 -6.24 16.15
CA ILE A 171 6.64 -6.05 15.56
C ILE A 171 7.17 -4.63 15.78
N ILE A 172 6.31 -3.61 15.82
CA ILE A 172 6.72 -2.23 16.13
C ILE A 172 7.22 -2.16 17.58
N LEU A 173 6.49 -2.72 18.53
CA LEU A 173 6.90 -2.75 19.94
C LEU A 173 8.22 -3.51 20.14
N VAL A 174 8.36 -4.69 19.52
CA VAL A 174 9.60 -5.47 19.57
C VAL A 174 10.76 -4.72 18.91
N SER A 175 10.50 -3.97 17.82
CA SER A 175 11.52 -3.12 17.17
C SER A 175 12.00 -2.02 18.09
N ILE A 176 11.09 -1.34 18.82
CA ILE A 176 11.44 -0.30 19.79
C ILE A 176 12.29 -0.88 20.92
N ILE A 177 11.92 -2.04 21.46
CA ILE A 177 12.71 -2.73 22.49
C ILE A 177 14.10 -3.08 21.94
N ASN A 178 14.18 -3.54 20.69
CA ASN A 178 15.45 -3.94 20.09
C ASN A 178 16.40 -2.77 19.81
N ILE A 179 15.91 -1.52 19.74
CA ILE A 179 16.79 -0.33 19.68
C ILE A 179 17.69 -0.27 20.92
N PHE A 180 17.19 -0.67 22.10
CA PHE A 180 17.94 -0.70 23.35
C PHE A 180 18.76 -1.99 23.53
N LEU A 181 18.24 -3.13 23.07
CA LEU A 181 18.94 -4.42 23.18
C LEU A 181 20.05 -4.60 22.14
N GLN A 182 19.92 -3.96 20.97
CA GLN A 182 20.82 -4.09 19.83
C GLN A 182 21.10 -5.55 19.44
N ASN A 183 20.09 -6.42 19.54
CA ASN A 183 20.26 -7.85 19.31
C ASN A 183 20.04 -8.20 17.83
N SER A 184 21.09 -8.75 17.20
CA SER A 184 21.08 -9.14 15.79
C SER A 184 20.15 -10.33 15.48
N GLY A 185 19.90 -11.22 16.44
CA GLY A 185 18.93 -12.32 16.30
C GLY A 185 17.50 -11.81 16.34
N VAL A 186 17.18 -10.88 17.25
CA VAL A 186 15.86 -10.22 17.30
C VAL A 186 15.60 -9.42 16.03
N ASP A 187 16.60 -8.71 15.52
CA ASP A 187 16.50 -7.97 14.27
C ASP A 187 16.23 -8.90 13.06
N LEU A 188 16.76 -10.15 13.08
CA LEU A 188 16.48 -11.16 12.04
C LEU A 188 15.02 -11.58 12.11
N PHE A 189 14.57 -11.90 13.31
CA PHE A 189 13.21 -12.34 13.59
C PHE A 189 12.20 -11.27 13.15
N ILE A 190 12.42 -10.01 13.53
CA ILE A 190 11.59 -8.88 13.10
C ILE A 190 11.52 -8.83 11.58
N SER A 191 12.65 -8.99 10.89
CA SER A 191 12.71 -8.89 9.43
C SER A 191 11.94 -10.03 8.74
N ILE A 192 12.08 -11.28 9.22
CA ILE A 192 11.35 -12.44 8.69
C ILE A 192 9.83 -12.28 8.90
N ILE A 193 9.42 -11.94 10.12
CA ILE A 193 8.00 -11.75 10.43
C ILE A 193 7.43 -10.55 9.67
N GLY A 194 8.20 -9.47 9.52
CA GLY A 194 7.84 -8.32 8.70
C GLY A 194 7.52 -8.71 7.26
N VAL A 195 8.39 -9.51 6.61
CA VAL A 195 8.12 -10.02 5.25
C VAL A 195 6.80 -10.80 5.21
N ILE A 196 6.55 -11.70 6.17
CA ILE A 196 5.30 -12.49 6.20
C ILE A 196 4.08 -11.58 6.38
N ILE A 197 4.13 -10.62 7.30
CA ILE A 197 3.02 -9.72 7.57
C ILE A 197 2.71 -8.86 6.34
N PHE A 198 3.71 -8.22 5.76
CA PHE A 198 3.51 -7.29 4.64
C PHE A 198 3.15 -8.01 3.34
N THR A 199 3.61 -9.24 3.12
CA THR A 199 3.14 -10.04 1.98
C THR A 199 1.64 -10.37 2.09
N ILE A 200 1.14 -10.67 3.30
CA ILE A 200 -0.29 -10.89 3.50
C ILE A 200 -1.07 -9.57 3.38
N PHE A 201 -0.56 -8.46 3.92
CA PHE A 201 -1.18 -7.14 3.78
C PHE A 201 -1.39 -6.75 2.32
N ILE A 202 -0.41 -6.96 1.43
CA ILE A 202 -0.56 -6.66 -0.01
C ILE A 202 -1.79 -7.35 -0.60
N ALA A 203 -1.95 -8.65 -0.35
CA ALA A 203 -3.10 -9.40 -0.85
C ALA A 203 -4.42 -8.88 -0.24
N VAL A 204 -4.42 -8.60 1.08
CA VAL A 204 -5.58 -8.05 1.79
C VAL A 204 -5.99 -6.68 1.27
N ASP A 205 -5.02 -5.81 1.01
CA ASP A 205 -5.28 -4.42 0.63
C ASP A 205 -5.72 -4.33 -0.84
N VAL A 206 -5.17 -5.14 -1.76
CA VAL A 206 -5.73 -5.24 -3.11
C VAL A 206 -7.17 -5.79 -3.07
N ASN A 207 -7.43 -6.81 -2.26
CA ASN A 207 -8.78 -7.35 -2.07
C ASN A 207 -9.72 -6.29 -1.48
N ARG A 208 -9.25 -5.50 -0.51
CA ARG A 208 -10.01 -4.40 0.12
C ARG A 208 -10.37 -3.31 -0.89
N ILE A 209 -9.43 -2.86 -1.72
CA ILE A 209 -9.68 -1.85 -2.75
C ILE A 209 -10.79 -2.33 -3.69
N ARG A 210 -10.65 -3.56 -4.21
CA ARG A 210 -11.66 -4.17 -5.08
C ARG A 210 -13.04 -4.21 -4.40
N ASN A 211 -13.12 -4.73 -3.18
CA ASN A 211 -14.39 -4.89 -2.45
C ASN A 211 -15.04 -3.53 -2.13
N ASN A 212 -14.24 -2.53 -1.77
CA ASN A 212 -14.74 -1.17 -1.55
C ASN A 212 -15.29 -0.57 -2.84
N ILE A 213 -14.61 -0.72 -3.97
CA ILE A 213 -15.15 -0.22 -5.25
C ILE A 213 -16.47 -0.91 -5.59
N VAL A 214 -16.57 -2.23 -5.42
CA VAL A 214 -17.82 -2.97 -5.64
C VAL A 214 -18.96 -2.44 -4.76
N ALA A 215 -18.68 -2.14 -3.48
CA ALA A 215 -19.68 -1.64 -2.54
C ALA A 215 -20.18 -0.21 -2.85
N TYR A 216 -19.33 0.63 -3.45
CA TYR A 216 -19.63 2.05 -3.70
C TYR A 216 -19.90 2.39 -5.16
N ALA A 217 -19.65 1.47 -6.12
CA ALA A 217 -19.84 1.74 -7.55
C ALA A 217 -21.29 2.11 -7.90
N ALA A 218 -22.27 1.45 -7.27
CA ALA A 218 -23.69 1.72 -7.52
C ALA A 218 -24.18 3.09 -6.99
N GLN A 219 -23.39 3.79 -6.18
CA GLN A 219 -23.76 5.10 -5.64
C GLN A 219 -23.48 6.24 -6.63
N GLU A 220 -22.85 5.95 -7.78
CA GLU A 220 -22.49 6.92 -8.85
C GLU A 220 -21.65 8.13 -8.38
N ASP A 221 -21.11 8.08 -7.15
CA ASP A 221 -20.26 9.12 -6.61
C ASP A 221 -18.80 8.88 -7.03
N SER A 222 -18.42 9.52 -8.14
CA SER A 222 -17.06 9.46 -8.67
C SER A 222 -15.99 9.94 -7.68
N GLU A 223 -16.35 10.83 -6.74
CA GLU A 223 -15.42 11.37 -5.75
C GLU A 223 -15.12 10.34 -4.66
N ILE A 224 -16.12 9.58 -4.21
CA ILE A 224 -15.90 8.44 -3.30
C ILE A 224 -14.99 7.40 -3.95
N LEU A 225 -15.23 7.05 -5.21
CA LEU A 225 -14.37 6.10 -5.94
C LEU A 225 -12.94 6.61 -6.11
N ASN A 226 -12.75 7.91 -6.37
CA ASN A 226 -11.42 8.53 -6.43
C ASN A 226 -10.71 8.53 -5.08
N LYS A 227 -11.45 8.68 -3.97
CA LYS A 227 -10.90 8.57 -2.61
C LYS A 227 -10.48 7.13 -2.29
N ILE A 228 -11.29 6.14 -2.64
CA ILE A 228 -10.94 4.73 -2.48
C ILE A 228 -9.67 4.42 -3.30
N GLU A 229 -9.58 4.94 -4.52
CA GLU A 229 -8.41 4.78 -5.40
C GLU A 229 -7.12 5.29 -4.73
N ILE A 230 -7.11 6.52 -4.21
CA ILE A 230 -5.90 7.12 -3.62
C ILE A 230 -5.57 6.60 -2.21
N VAL A 231 -6.59 6.27 -1.40
CA VAL A 231 -6.38 5.58 -0.11
C VAL A 231 -5.78 4.19 -0.36
N GLY A 232 -6.28 3.49 -1.38
CA GLY A 232 -5.72 2.23 -1.84
C GLY A 232 -4.26 2.36 -2.27
N ALA A 233 -3.93 3.39 -3.04
CA ALA A 233 -2.56 3.66 -3.47
C ALA A 233 -1.60 3.90 -2.29
N LEU A 234 -2.02 4.68 -1.29
CA LEU A 234 -1.21 4.91 -0.09
C LEU A 234 -0.97 3.60 0.67
N ASN A 235 -2.00 2.79 0.90
CA ASN A 235 -1.86 1.53 1.62
C ASN A 235 -0.90 0.56 0.89
N LEU A 236 -1.11 0.37 -0.42
CA LEU A 236 -0.22 -0.47 -1.23
C LEU A 236 1.22 0.06 -1.27
N TYR A 237 1.39 1.39 -1.26
CA TYR A 237 2.71 2.02 -1.16
C TYR A 237 3.37 1.68 0.18
N LEU A 238 2.64 1.84 1.30
CA LEU A 238 3.15 1.52 2.63
C LEU A 238 3.53 0.04 2.73
N ASP A 239 2.71 -0.85 2.19
CA ASP A 239 3.00 -2.29 2.17
C ASP A 239 4.26 -2.61 1.36
N PHE A 240 4.36 -2.05 0.15
CA PHE A 240 5.52 -2.24 -0.72
C PHE A 240 6.80 -1.74 -0.04
N VAL A 241 6.76 -0.53 0.50
CA VAL A 241 7.92 0.12 1.12
C VAL A 241 8.38 -0.64 2.37
N ASN A 242 7.45 -1.09 3.21
CA ASN A 242 7.81 -1.88 4.38
C ASN A 242 8.36 -3.25 3.99
N LEU A 243 7.73 -3.95 3.04
CA LEU A 243 8.26 -5.21 2.52
C LEU A 243 9.67 -5.04 1.96
N PHE A 244 9.90 -3.97 1.19
CA PHE A 244 11.21 -3.61 0.67
C PHE A 244 12.25 -3.42 1.77
N ILE A 245 11.95 -2.64 2.82
CA ILE A 245 12.87 -2.44 3.94
C ILE A 245 13.21 -3.78 4.62
N TYR A 246 12.23 -4.66 4.85
CA TYR A 246 12.51 -5.94 5.49
C TYR A 246 13.33 -6.88 4.61
N ILE A 247 13.05 -6.95 3.31
CA ILE A 247 13.86 -7.73 2.36
C ILE A 247 15.28 -7.14 2.29
N LEU A 248 15.41 -5.81 2.22
CA LEU A 248 16.70 -5.11 2.20
C LEU A 248 17.52 -5.45 3.44
N ARG A 249 16.92 -5.43 4.63
CA ARG A 249 17.57 -5.84 5.88
C ARG A 249 18.04 -7.29 5.85
N LEU A 250 17.22 -8.21 5.31
CA LEU A 250 17.59 -9.63 5.18
C LEU A 250 18.76 -9.84 4.22
N LEU A 251 18.78 -9.15 3.08
CA LEU A 251 19.86 -9.28 2.10
C LEU A 251 21.14 -8.57 2.55
N GLY A 252 21.01 -7.38 3.15
CA GLY A 252 22.13 -6.59 3.64
C GLY A 252 22.88 -7.19 4.82
N ARG A 253 22.28 -8.16 5.52
CA ARG A 253 22.93 -8.93 6.59
C ARG A 253 24.03 -9.88 6.14
N ARG A 254 24.12 -10.22 4.84
CA ARG A 254 25.09 -11.21 4.33
C ARG A 254 26.50 -10.61 4.13
N LYS A 255 26.99 -9.79 5.06
CA LYS A 255 28.35 -9.27 5.09
C LYS A 255 28.91 -9.30 6.50
#